data_AF-A0A2D6MHT8-F1
#
_entry.id   AF-A0A2D6MHT8-F1
#
_cell.length_a   1.000
_cell.length_b   1.000
_cell.length_c   1.000
_cell.angle_alpha   90.00
_cell.angle_beta   90.00
_cell.angle_gamma   90.00
#
_symmetry.space_group_name_H-M   'P 1'
#
loop_
_entity.id
_entity.type
_entity.pdbx_description
1 polymer ?
#
loop_
_entity_poly.entity_id
_entity_poly.type
_entity_poly.pdbx_seq_one_letter_code
_entity_poly.pdbx_strand_id
1 'polypeptide(L)'
;MDGRVQQQVYKINSLNINMRNTSVIIIISILLLIIIATIILISLPQEEELPSPQLEECQTLSYNSESAINLVFFAPKEQAQKYYDSLLQFSPMKENAQEFNAFYISDYIPECELYKGIALLCYSNDLVKKAASCPADYIITIRQEEPSIRSSSYLNVMSINSAYTTSVLAHEFGHAFANLAEEYVPASLPRGQKNCVKTCDSFQSETNGCFDGCSQSNYKRSISSGIMRTLSSNTFGIFDESLISERISSHQSKVTASAISDPRDCSQEKYYSITFQLTNGIFSLTNKSIESGCQPTSGFGPSSYQIIKNSQVLSTNDINPLIIFTDLPDETSLDLSGETLDYEGPVVLTTPAIPIDEIKIFDSDSKELISVNLNDIDSRPCKK
;
A
#
# COMPACT_ATOMS: atom_id res chain seq x y z
N MET A 1 89.89 21.70 44.06
CA MET A 1 88.49 22.04 43.75
C MET A 1 88.32 21.95 42.24
N ASP A 2 88.12 20.76 41.63
CA ASP A 2 87.69 20.71 40.23
C ASP A 2 87.21 19.33 39.71
N GLY A 3 86.51 18.57 40.55
CA GLY A 3 86.00 17.24 40.16
C GLY A 3 84.47 17.11 40.19
N ARG A 4 83.77 18.01 40.88
CA ARG A 4 82.31 17.93 41.10
C ARG A 4 81.49 18.70 40.06
N VAL A 5 82.10 19.64 39.32
CA VAL A 5 81.39 20.47 38.33
C VAL A 5 81.22 19.72 37.00
N GLN A 6 82.19 18.90 36.56
CA GLN A 6 82.05 18.13 35.32
C GLN A 6 81.00 17.00 35.39
N GLN A 7 80.72 16.44 36.57
CA GLN A 7 79.69 15.39 36.72
C GLN A 7 78.26 15.93 36.62
N GLN A 8 78.00 17.20 36.97
CA GLN A 8 76.66 17.79 36.86
C GLN A 8 76.30 18.18 35.41
N VAL A 9 77.27 18.66 34.63
CA VAL A 9 77.05 19.04 33.22
C VAL A 9 76.74 17.81 32.35
N TYR A 10 77.40 16.67 32.60
CA TYR A 10 77.10 15.42 31.89
C TYR A 10 75.70 14.88 32.18
N LYS A 11 75.18 15.08 33.41
CA LYS A 11 73.86 14.62 33.82
C LYS A 11 72.72 15.46 33.20
N ILE A 12 72.94 16.77 33.03
CA ILE A 12 71.97 17.67 32.40
C ILE A 12 71.89 17.44 30.89
N ASN A 13 73.03 17.21 30.22
CA ASN A 13 73.04 16.88 28.80
C ASN A 13 72.47 15.48 28.50
N SER A 14 72.67 14.48 29.38
CA SER A 14 72.06 13.15 29.20
C SER A 14 70.55 13.15 29.44
N LEU A 15 70.04 13.98 30.37
CA LEU A 15 68.61 14.18 30.59
C LEU A 15 67.93 14.87 29.39
N ASN A 16 68.57 15.87 28.79
CA ASN A 16 68.02 16.56 27.60
C ASN A 16 68.00 15.66 26.35
N ILE A 17 69.01 14.79 26.17
CA ILE A 17 69.03 13.82 25.06
C ILE A 17 67.91 12.77 25.24
N ASN A 18 67.67 12.32 26.48
CA ASN A 18 66.58 11.38 26.76
C ASN A 18 65.19 11.99 26.57
N MET A 19 64.97 13.27 26.94
CA MET A 19 63.70 13.96 26.72
C MET A 19 63.41 14.24 25.24
N ARG A 20 64.45 14.58 24.45
CA ARG A 20 64.31 14.76 23.00
C ARG A 20 63.93 13.46 22.31
N ASN A 21 64.57 12.36 22.69
CA ASN A 21 64.28 11.05 22.12
C ASN A 21 62.88 10.53 22.51
N THR A 22 62.43 10.75 23.75
CA THR A 22 61.07 10.37 24.17
C THR A 22 60.00 11.19 23.43
N SER A 23 60.21 12.49 23.23
CA SER A 23 59.27 13.34 22.49
C SER A 23 59.13 12.90 21.02
N VAL A 24 60.26 12.54 20.38
CA VAL A 24 60.25 12.02 19.00
C VAL A 24 59.53 10.67 18.92
N ILE A 25 59.74 9.77 19.87
CA ILE A 25 59.06 8.48 19.93
C ILE A 25 57.54 8.67 20.08
N ILE A 26 57.09 9.56 20.97
CA ILE A 26 55.66 9.85 21.17
C ILE A 26 55.02 10.39 19.88
N ILE A 27 55.67 11.31 19.18
CA ILE A 27 55.16 11.87 17.92
C ILE A 27 55.02 10.77 16.86
N ILE A 28 56.03 9.90 16.72
CA ILE A 28 56.00 8.79 15.77
C ILE A 28 54.86 7.82 16.11
N SER A 29 54.67 7.48 17.39
CA SER A 29 53.58 6.60 17.84
C SER A 29 52.20 7.17 17.54
N ILE A 30 51.99 8.48 17.75
CA ILE A 30 50.72 9.16 17.43
C ILE A 30 50.47 9.14 15.92
N LEU A 31 51.50 9.42 15.11
CA LEU A 31 51.38 9.39 13.65
C LEU A 31 51.04 7.98 13.14
N LEU A 32 51.66 6.95 13.74
CA LEU A 32 51.36 5.55 13.39
C LEU A 32 49.92 5.17 13.75
N LEU A 33 49.43 5.62 14.91
CA LEU A 33 48.04 5.43 15.34
C LEU A 33 47.04 6.08 14.39
N ILE A 34 47.32 7.31 13.95
CA ILE A 34 46.49 8.01 12.97
C ILE A 34 46.49 7.25 11.64
N ILE A 35 47.65 6.82 11.13
CA ILE A 35 47.73 6.05 9.88
C ILE A 35 46.94 4.75 9.99
N ILE A 36 47.06 4.01 11.10
CA ILE A 36 46.30 2.78 11.33
C ILE A 36 44.80 3.07 11.38
N ALA A 37 44.37 4.12 12.10
CA ALA A 37 42.97 4.52 12.17
C ALA A 37 42.41 4.89 10.79
N THR A 38 43.16 5.63 9.97
CA THR A 38 42.74 5.99 8.61
C THR A 38 42.68 4.76 7.69
N ILE A 39 43.67 3.86 7.78
CA ILE A 39 43.64 2.59 7.02
C ILE A 39 42.42 1.77 7.43
N ILE A 40 42.12 1.66 8.72
CA ILE A 40 40.91 0.97 9.20
C ILE A 40 39.67 1.67 8.65
N LEU A 41 39.59 3.00 8.70
CA LEU A 41 38.42 3.74 8.21
C LEU A 41 38.19 3.57 6.70
N ILE A 42 39.26 3.51 5.91
CA ILE A 42 39.21 3.29 4.44
C ILE A 42 38.98 1.81 4.10
N SER A 43 39.47 0.89 4.94
CA SER A 43 39.33 -0.56 4.74
C SER A 43 38.03 -1.11 5.33
N LEU A 44 37.30 -0.31 6.12
CA LEU A 44 35.91 -0.63 6.43
C LEU A 44 35.23 -0.77 5.07
N PRO A 45 34.64 -1.93 4.76
CA PRO A 45 33.88 -2.09 3.53
C PRO A 45 32.89 -0.92 3.52
N GLN A 46 33.02 -0.02 2.54
CA GLN A 46 31.91 0.86 2.22
C GLN A 46 30.74 -0.09 2.07
N GLU A 47 29.67 0.14 2.84
CA GLU A 47 28.43 -0.57 2.60
C GLU A 47 28.13 -0.30 1.13
N GLU A 48 28.34 -1.32 0.29
CA GLU A 48 27.93 -1.26 -1.10
C GLU A 48 26.45 -0.94 -1.00
N GLU A 49 26.08 0.28 -1.39
CA GLU A 49 24.68 0.65 -1.49
C GLU A 49 24.08 -0.41 -2.39
N LEU A 50 23.27 -1.28 -1.80
CA LEU A 50 22.53 -2.28 -2.55
C LEU A 50 21.88 -1.53 -3.69
N PRO A 51 22.05 -1.98 -4.95
CA PRO A 51 21.54 -1.25 -6.09
C PRO A 51 20.08 -0.92 -5.82
N SER A 52 19.78 0.37 -5.69
CA SER A 52 18.43 0.82 -5.37
C SER A 52 17.50 0.15 -6.37
N PRO A 53 16.42 -0.51 -5.92
CA PRO A 53 15.49 -1.11 -6.84
C PRO A 53 15.08 -0.05 -7.86
N GLN A 54 15.27 -0.38 -9.13
CA GLN A 54 14.89 0.52 -10.22
C GLN A 54 13.36 0.59 -10.23
N LEU A 55 12.83 1.75 -9.87
CA LEU A 55 11.41 2.06 -10.00
C LEU A 55 11.03 2.09 -11.48
N GLU A 56 9.79 1.74 -11.78
CA GLU A 56 9.23 1.80 -13.13
C GLU A 56 9.00 3.26 -13.56
N GLU A 57 8.83 3.50 -14.86
CA GLU A 57 8.51 4.85 -15.35
C GLU A 57 7.05 5.20 -15.02
N CYS A 58 6.84 6.01 -13.98
CA CYS A 58 5.53 6.53 -13.63
C CYS A 58 5.13 7.69 -14.56
N GLN A 59 4.03 7.52 -15.30
CA GLN A 59 3.52 8.54 -16.21
C GLN A 59 2.20 9.11 -15.69
N THR A 60 2.04 10.43 -15.78
CA THR A 60 0.82 11.12 -15.33
C THR A 60 -0.22 11.14 -16.46
N LEU A 61 -1.43 10.68 -16.15
CA LEU A 61 -2.60 10.79 -17.02
C LEU A 61 -3.41 12.05 -16.69
N SER A 62 -3.66 12.28 -15.40
CA SER A 62 -4.40 13.42 -14.86
C SER A 62 -3.89 13.72 -13.46
N TYR A 63 -3.63 14.99 -13.15
CA TYR A 63 -3.20 15.43 -11.84
C TYR A 63 -3.96 16.67 -11.44
N ASN A 64 -4.65 16.60 -10.31
CA ASN A 64 -5.49 17.67 -9.79
C ASN A 64 -4.89 18.28 -8.52
N SER A 65 -4.45 17.48 -7.54
CA SER A 65 -3.82 17.96 -6.30
C SER A 65 -3.05 16.87 -5.56
N GLU A 66 -2.15 17.23 -4.64
CA GLU A 66 -1.44 16.25 -3.78
C GLU A 66 -2.37 15.48 -2.83
N SER A 67 -3.53 16.04 -2.51
CA SER A 67 -4.53 15.43 -1.60
C SER A 67 -5.59 14.59 -2.33
N ALA A 68 -5.55 14.56 -3.66
CA ALA A 68 -6.47 13.76 -4.45
C ALA A 68 -6.12 12.27 -4.35
N ILE A 69 -7.14 11.43 -4.49
CA ILE A 69 -7.05 9.97 -4.47
C ILE A 69 -6.28 9.51 -5.71
N ASN A 70 -5.20 8.78 -5.51
CA ASN A 70 -4.28 8.40 -6.57
C ASN A 70 -4.61 7.02 -7.12
N LEU A 71 -5.00 6.98 -8.40
CA LEU A 71 -5.27 5.76 -9.15
C LEU A 71 -4.07 5.44 -10.06
N VAL A 72 -3.50 4.25 -9.92
CA VAL A 72 -2.37 3.81 -10.76
C VAL A 72 -2.80 2.67 -11.66
N PHE A 73 -2.71 2.89 -12.97
CA PHE A 73 -3.08 1.92 -13.99
C PHE A 73 -1.84 1.19 -14.52
N PHE A 74 -1.83 -0.13 -14.42
CA PHE A 74 -0.88 -0.99 -15.15
C PHE A 74 -1.48 -1.36 -16.51
N ALA A 75 -1.32 -0.45 -17.47
CA ALA A 75 -1.85 -0.58 -18.83
C ALA A 75 -1.19 0.45 -19.76
N PRO A 76 -1.24 0.25 -21.10
CA PRO A 76 -0.90 1.30 -22.06
C PRO A 76 -1.77 2.54 -21.86
N LYS A 77 -1.21 3.73 -22.17
CA LYS A 77 -1.87 5.03 -21.98
C LYS A 77 -3.32 5.09 -22.46
N GLU A 78 -3.59 4.61 -23.69
CA GLU A 78 -4.93 4.67 -24.28
C GLU A 78 -5.94 3.84 -23.50
N GLN A 79 -5.52 2.67 -22.99
CA GLN A 79 -6.37 1.79 -22.19
C GLN A 79 -6.59 2.38 -20.79
N ALA A 80 -5.54 2.89 -20.14
CA ALA A 80 -5.64 3.61 -18.87
C ALA A 80 -6.61 4.80 -18.98
N GLN A 81 -6.47 5.63 -20.02
CA GLN A 81 -7.37 6.76 -20.29
C GLN A 81 -8.82 6.32 -20.46
N LYS A 82 -9.07 5.31 -21.29
CA LYS A 82 -10.43 4.79 -21.54
C LYS A 82 -11.14 4.39 -20.25
N TYR A 83 -10.44 3.68 -19.36
CA TYR A 83 -11.03 3.21 -18.10
C TYR A 83 -11.18 4.34 -17.08
N TYR A 84 -10.20 5.24 -16.97
CA TYR A 84 -10.30 6.42 -16.12
C TYR A 84 -11.48 7.33 -16.54
N ASP A 85 -11.59 7.65 -17.82
CA ASP A 85 -12.69 8.47 -18.36
C ASP A 85 -14.05 7.83 -18.09
N SER A 86 -14.14 6.51 -18.22
CA SER A 86 -15.35 5.74 -17.92
C SER A 86 -15.71 5.81 -16.45
N LEU A 87 -14.74 5.65 -15.53
CA LEU A 87 -14.98 5.75 -14.08
C LEU A 87 -15.55 7.13 -13.70
N LEU A 88 -14.99 8.20 -14.28
CA LEU A 88 -15.46 9.57 -14.04
C LEU A 88 -16.83 9.88 -14.67
N GLN A 89 -17.48 8.96 -15.39
CA GLN A 89 -18.88 9.14 -15.81
C GLN A 89 -19.89 8.77 -14.73
N PHE A 90 -19.47 8.02 -13.70
CA PHE A 90 -20.35 7.58 -12.63
C PHE A 90 -20.37 8.59 -11.49
N SER A 91 -21.55 8.90 -10.97
CA SER A 91 -21.66 9.65 -9.71
C SER A 91 -21.23 8.77 -8.53
N PRO A 92 -20.59 9.33 -7.49
CA PRO A 92 -20.24 10.73 -7.31
C PRO A 92 -18.88 11.13 -7.92
N MET A 93 -18.14 10.20 -8.56
CA MET A 93 -16.81 10.49 -9.13
C MET A 93 -16.88 11.59 -10.19
N LYS A 94 -17.97 11.63 -10.96
CA LYS A 94 -18.22 12.68 -11.96
C LYS A 94 -18.23 14.08 -11.36
N GLU A 95 -18.95 14.27 -10.26
CA GLU A 95 -19.07 15.56 -9.56
C GLU A 95 -17.80 15.91 -8.76
N ASN A 96 -16.97 14.90 -8.48
CA ASN A 96 -15.75 15.01 -7.69
C ASN A 96 -14.51 14.65 -8.51
N ALA A 97 -14.52 14.89 -9.82
CA ALA A 97 -13.43 14.49 -10.70
C ALA A 97 -12.07 15.13 -10.30
N GLN A 98 -12.11 16.32 -9.69
CA GLN A 98 -10.94 17.01 -9.15
C GLN A 98 -10.31 16.31 -7.93
N GLU A 99 -11.00 15.33 -7.34
CA GLU A 99 -10.54 14.58 -6.17
C GLU A 99 -9.75 13.32 -6.53
N PHE A 100 -9.48 13.10 -7.82
CA PHE A 100 -8.75 11.94 -8.30
C PHE A 100 -7.52 12.38 -9.08
N ASN A 101 -6.40 11.73 -8.84
CA ASN A 101 -5.26 11.72 -9.75
C ASN A 101 -5.24 10.37 -10.47
N ALA A 102 -4.74 10.36 -11.70
CA ALA A 102 -4.52 9.15 -12.46
C ALA A 102 -3.11 9.10 -13.01
N PHE A 103 -2.45 7.98 -12.76
CA PHE A 103 -1.11 7.65 -13.26
C PHE A 103 -1.17 6.33 -14.00
N TYR A 104 -0.17 6.06 -14.83
CA TYR A 104 -0.04 4.76 -15.46
C TYR A 104 1.41 4.33 -15.60
N ILE A 105 1.60 3.01 -15.61
CA ILE A 105 2.87 2.31 -15.82
C ILE A 105 2.63 1.35 -16.98
N SER A 106 3.37 1.53 -18.08
CA SER A 106 3.14 0.79 -19.33
C SER A 106 4.25 -0.19 -19.71
N ASP A 107 5.41 -0.06 -19.08
CA ASP A 107 6.62 -0.87 -19.28
C ASP A 107 6.64 -2.15 -18.43
N TYR A 108 5.80 -2.22 -17.39
CA TYR A 108 5.63 -3.41 -16.55
C TYR A 108 4.28 -4.10 -16.79
N ILE A 109 4.32 -5.42 -17.00
CA ILE A 109 3.13 -6.27 -17.13
C ILE A 109 3.03 -7.14 -15.86
N PRO A 110 2.03 -6.91 -14.99
CA PRO A 110 1.87 -7.70 -13.78
C PRO A 110 1.62 -9.18 -14.06
N GLU A 111 2.26 -10.04 -13.27
CA GLU A 111 1.87 -11.45 -13.17
C GLU A 111 0.51 -11.55 -12.50
N CYS A 112 -0.41 -12.28 -13.13
CA CYS A 112 -1.74 -12.52 -12.62
C CYS A 112 -2.05 -14.01 -12.71
N GLU A 113 -2.82 -14.51 -11.75
CA GLU A 113 -3.28 -15.89 -11.71
C GLU A 113 -4.81 -15.97 -11.87
N LEU A 114 -5.29 -17.17 -12.21
CA LEU A 114 -6.72 -17.49 -12.17
C LEU A 114 -7.06 -18.06 -10.79
N TYR A 115 -7.43 -17.18 -9.87
CA TYR A 115 -7.78 -17.57 -8.50
C TYR A 115 -9.02 -18.47 -8.52
N LYS A 116 -8.87 -19.66 -7.91
CA LYS A 116 -9.85 -20.78 -7.99
C LYS A 116 -10.28 -21.15 -9.41
N GLY A 117 -9.48 -20.80 -10.42
CA GLY A 117 -9.76 -21.07 -11.83
C GLY A 117 -10.86 -20.22 -12.47
N ILE A 118 -11.36 -19.18 -11.78
CA ILE A 118 -12.50 -18.39 -12.26
C ILE A 118 -12.27 -16.87 -12.25
N ALA A 119 -11.39 -16.36 -11.39
CA ALA A 119 -11.20 -14.93 -11.20
C ALA A 119 -9.78 -14.50 -11.53
N LEU A 120 -9.63 -13.44 -12.32
CA LEU A 120 -8.34 -12.81 -12.57
C LEU A 120 -7.87 -12.13 -11.27
N LEU A 121 -6.73 -12.54 -10.74
CA LEU A 121 -6.12 -11.93 -9.56
C LEU A 121 -4.68 -11.53 -9.87
N CYS A 122 -4.40 -10.23 -9.85
CA CYS A 122 -3.07 -9.68 -10.10
C CYS A 122 -2.33 -9.26 -8.82
N TYR A 123 -2.96 -9.39 -7.65
CA TYR A 123 -2.38 -8.98 -6.38
C TYR A 123 -1.11 -9.77 -6.06
N SER A 124 0.01 -9.07 -5.88
CA SER A 124 1.28 -9.65 -5.46
C SER A 124 2.17 -8.62 -4.77
N ASN A 125 3.16 -9.10 -4.02
CA ASN A 125 4.18 -8.23 -3.43
C ASN A 125 4.97 -7.46 -4.49
N ASP A 126 5.26 -8.08 -5.63
CA ASP A 126 5.96 -7.41 -6.72
C ASP A 126 5.10 -6.27 -7.29
N LEU A 127 3.83 -6.52 -7.59
CA LEU A 127 2.91 -5.49 -8.08
C LEU A 127 2.82 -4.29 -7.12
N VAL A 128 2.65 -4.54 -5.81
CA VAL A 128 2.58 -3.47 -4.81
C VAL A 128 3.87 -2.65 -4.79
N LYS A 129 5.04 -3.29 -4.91
CA LYS A 129 6.33 -2.58 -4.99
C LYS A 129 6.47 -1.80 -6.30
N LYS A 130 6.05 -2.36 -7.43
CA LYS A 130 6.09 -1.66 -8.73
C LYS A 130 5.14 -0.46 -8.76
N ALA A 131 3.99 -0.57 -8.08
CA ALA A 131 3.05 0.54 -7.95
C ALA A 131 3.63 1.71 -7.17
N ALA A 132 4.59 1.46 -6.25
CA ALA A 132 5.28 2.50 -5.51
C ALA A 132 6.17 3.43 -6.36
N SER A 133 6.29 3.15 -7.66
CA SER A 133 6.85 4.11 -8.63
C SER A 133 5.96 5.36 -8.78
N CYS A 134 4.67 5.25 -8.45
CA CYS A 134 3.68 6.34 -8.47
C CYS A 134 3.02 6.51 -7.09
N PRO A 135 2.48 7.69 -6.75
CA PRO A 135 1.46 7.80 -5.70
C PRO A 135 0.32 6.81 -5.99
N ALA A 136 0.04 5.89 -5.06
CA ALA A 136 -0.82 4.74 -5.32
C ALA A 136 -1.79 4.45 -4.16
N ASP A 137 -2.94 5.12 -4.15
CA ASP A 137 -4.02 4.73 -3.23
C ASP A 137 -4.67 3.44 -3.73
N TYR A 138 -4.99 3.38 -5.02
CA TYR A 138 -5.57 2.21 -5.67
C TYR A 138 -4.77 1.80 -6.89
N ILE A 139 -4.62 0.49 -7.07
CA ILE A 139 -3.86 -0.12 -8.16
C ILE A 139 -4.86 -0.82 -9.08
N ILE A 140 -4.84 -0.48 -10.36
CA ILE A 140 -5.72 -1.04 -11.37
C ILE A 140 -4.86 -1.78 -12.38
N THR A 141 -5.06 -3.08 -12.52
CA THR A 141 -4.43 -3.88 -13.58
C THR A 141 -5.47 -4.23 -14.62
N ILE A 142 -5.18 -4.01 -15.90
CA ILE A 142 -6.14 -4.29 -16.97
C ILE A 142 -5.54 -5.35 -17.90
N ARG A 143 -6.22 -6.48 -18.02
CA ARG A 143 -5.79 -7.58 -18.91
C ARG A 143 -6.96 -8.12 -19.69
N GLN A 144 -6.69 -8.57 -20.91
CA GLN A 144 -7.68 -9.28 -21.70
C GLN A 144 -7.58 -10.78 -21.40
N GLU A 145 -8.65 -11.35 -20.89
CA GLU A 145 -8.81 -12.80 -20.70
C GLU A 145 -10.09 -13.27 -21.42
N GLU A 146 -10.42 -14.55 -21.34
CA GLU A 146 -11.69 -15.05 -21.87
C GLU A 146 -12.90 -14.43 -21.15
N PRO A 147 -14.06 -14.23 -21.81
CA PRO A 147 -15.27 -13.66 -21.20
C PRO A 147 -15.89 -14.48 -20.07
N SER A 148 -15.36 -15.65 -19.76
CA SER A 148 -15.76 -16.46 -18.60
C SER A 148 -14.91 -16.18 -17.36
N ILE A 149 -13.78 -15.49 -17.52
CA ILE A 149 -12.87 -15.12 -16.43
C ILE A 149 -13.36 -13.82 -15.80
N ARG A 150 -13.60 -13.83 -14.51
CA ARG A 150 -14.15 -12.72 -13.72
C ARG A 150 -13.11 -11.63 -13.48
N SER A 151 -13.54 -10.38 -13.39
CA SER A 151 -12.70 -9.37 -12.75
C SER A 151 -12.69 -9.64 -11.25
N SER A 152 -11.78 -8.98 -10.54
CA SER A 152 -11.78 -9.05 -9.08
C SER A 152 -11.30 -7.78 -8.42
N SER A 153 -11.70 -7.62 -7.15
CA SER A 153 -11.20 -6.58 -6.26
C SER A 153 -10.71 -7.21 -4.96
N TYR A 154 -9.45 -6.95 -4.64
CA TYR A 154 -8.80 -7.45 -3.44
C TYR A 154 -7.90 -6.38 -2.84
N LEU A 155 -8.16 -6.00 -1.59
CA LEU A 155 -7.52 -4.86 -0.92
C LEU A 155 -7.68 -3.58 -1.75
N ASN A 156 -6.59 -2.93 -2.13
CA ASN A 156 -6.59 -1.78 -3.04
C ASN A 156 -6.27 -2.14 -4.49
N VAL A 157 -6.21 -3.43 -4.84
CA VAL A 157 -5.92 -3.89 -6.20
C VAL A 157 -7.20 -4.34 -6.89
N MET A 158 -7.50 -3.73 -8.04
CA MET A 158 -8.57 -4.12 -8.95
C MET A 158 -7.98 -4.80 -10.18
N SER A 159 -8.35 -6.06 -10.39
CA SER A 159 -7.91 -6.90 -11.49
C SER A 159 -8.99 -6.98 -12.56
N ILE A 160 -8.88 -6.13 -13.59
CA ILE A 160 -9.94 -5.89 -14.56
C ILE A 160 -9.76 -6.77 -15.81
N ASN A 161 -10.74 -7.62 -16.11
CA ASN A 161 -10.80 -8.31 -17.39
C ASN A 161 -11.40 -7.39 -18.47
N SER A 162 -10.58 -6.97 -19.43
CA SER A 162 -10.99 -6.06 -20.49
C SER A 162 -11.88 -6.67 -21.57
N ALA A 163 -12.23 -7.96 -21.46
CA ALA A 163 -13.30 -8.57 -22.25
C ALA A 163 -14.68 -7.98 -21.91
N TYR A 164 -14.85 -7.41 -20.70
CA TYR A 164 -16.09 -6.78 -20.27
C TYR A 164 -16.16 -5.29 -20.59
N THR A 165 -17.34 -4.72 -20.35
CA THR A 165 -17.57 -3.28 -20.48
C THR A 165 -16.77 -2.50 -19.43
N THR A 166 -16.39 -1.25 -19.71
CA THR A 166 -15.59 -0.44 -18.79
C THR A 166 -16.29 -0.09 -17.48
N SER A 167 -17.61 -0.31 -17.37
CA SER A 167 -18.35 -0.12 -16.11
C SER A 167 -17.94 -1.10 -15.02
N VAL A 168 -17.28 -2.22 -15.37
CA VAL A 168 -16.71 -3.15 -14.38
C VAL A 168 -15.70 -2.47 -13.46
N LEU A 169 -14.95 -1.48 -13.94
CA LEU A 169 -14.04 -0.75 -13.06
C LEU A 169 -14.81 0.04 -12.00
N ALA A 170 -15.95 0.66 -12.35
CA ALA A 170 -16.77 1.36 -11.36
C ALA A 170 -17.33 0.38 -10.32
N HIS A 171 -17.76 -0.81 -10.77
CA HIS A 171 -18.21 -1.89 -9.88
C HIS A 171 -17.10 -2.31 -8.88
N GLU A 172 -15.93 -2.69 -9.38
CA GLU A 172 -14.79 -3.11 -8.55
C GLU A 172 -14.25 -1.99 -7.65
N PHE A 173 -14.35 -0.74 -8.13
CA PHE A 173 -14.01 0.43 -7.34
C PHE A 173 -15.00 0.61 -6.17
N GLY A 174 -16.29 0.32 -6.35
CA GLY A 174 -17.27 0.29 -5.26
C GLY A 174 -16.87 -0.65 -4.12
N HIS A 175 -16.38 -1.84 -4.46
CA HIS A 175 -15.82 -2.79 -3.50
C HIS A 175 -14.56 -2.24 -2.81
N ALA A 176 -13.55 -1.85 -3.60
CA ALA A 176 -12.24 -1.44 -3.07
C ALA A 176 -12.31 -0.14 -2.25
N PHE A 177 -13.14 0.82 -2.67
CA PHE A 177 -13.16 2.18 -2.15
C PHE A 177 -14.13 2.34 -0.97
N ALA A 178 -15.33 1.75 -1.07
CA ALA A 178 -16.41 1.96 -0.13
C ALA A 178 -16.90 0.67 0.56
N ASN A 179 -16.27 -0.49 0.30
CA ASN A 179 -16.68 -1.80 0.83
C ASN A 179 -18.18 -2.06 0.58
N LEU A 180 -18.65 -1.67 -0.62
CA LEU A 180 -20.00 -1.99 -1.05
C LEU A 180 -20.10 -3.50 -1.27
N ALA A 181 -21.21 -4.09 -0.87
CA ALA A 181 -21.51 -5.48 -1.16
C ALA A 181 -22.24 -5.62 -2.49
N GLU A 182 -22.26 -6.85 -2.98
CA GLU A 182 -22.98 -7.22 -4.19
C GLU A 182 -24.50 -7.14 -3.99
N GLU A 183 -25.21 -6.51 -4.91
CA GLU A 183 -26.66 -6.30 -4.80
C GLU A 183 -27.50 -7.39 -5.50
N TYR A 184 -26.88 -8.27 -6.28
CA TYR A 184 -27.54 -9.46 -6.85
C TYR A 184 -27.64 -10.60 -5.83
N VAL A 185 -28.43 -11.63 -6.14
CA VAL A 185 -28.64 -12.81 -5.29
C VAL A 185 -28.55 -14.08 -6.15
N PRO A 186 -27.85 -15.14 -5.71
CA PRO A 186 -27.07 -15.22 -4.48
C PRO A 186 -25.68 -14.61 -4.63
N ALA A 187 -25.18 -14.00 -3.56
CA ALA A 187 -23.79 -13.61 -3.36
C ALA A 187 -23.44 -13.72 -1.88
N SER A 188 -22.15 -13.62 -1.58
CA SER A 188 -21.69 -13.55 -0.20
C SER A 188 -21.74 -12.11 0.31
N LEU A 189 -22.06 -11.98 1.59
CA LEU A 189 -22.22 -10.69 2.24
C LEU A 189 -20.93 -10.39 3.03
N PRO A 190 -20.04 -9.52 2.54
CA PRO A 190 -18.84 -9.13 3.30
C PRO A 190 -19.25 -8.52 4.64
N ARG A 191 -18.36 -8.46 5.63
CA ARG A 191 -18.64 -7.77 6.90
C ARG A 191 -18.49 -6.25 6.74
N GLY A 192 -19.23 -5.47 7.53
CA GLY A 192 -19.10 -4.01 7.63
C GLY A 192 -19.64 -3.19 6.43
N GLN A 193 -20.12 -3.86 5.41
CA GLN A 193 -20.89 -3.31 4.30
C GLN A 193 -22.17 -2.61 4.78
N LYS A 194 -22.52 -1.52 4.11
CA LYS A 194 -23.67 -0.69 4.49
C LYS A 194 -24.82 -0.73 3.49
N ASN A 195 -24.57 -1.11 2.23
CA ASN A 195 -25.56 -1.07 1.14
C ASN A 195 -26.53 -2.27 1.09
N CYS A 196 -26.17 -3.39 1.75
CA CYS A 196 -27.07 -4.50 1.97
C CYS A 196 -27.51 -4.58 3.44
N VAL A 197 -28.77 -4.27 3.72
CA VAL A 197 -29.31 -4.21 5.09
C VAL A 197 -30.46 -5.20 5.32
N LYS A 198 -30.74 -5.57 6.58
CA LYS A 198 -31.87 -6.48 6.90
C LYS A 198 -33.24 -5.82 6.80
N THR A 199 -33.32 -4.52 7.07
CA THR A 199 -34.56 -3.74 7.11
C THR A 199 -34.35 -2.38 6.46
N CYS A 200 -35.35 -1.86 5.74
CA CYS A 200 -35.26 -0.58 5.04
C CYS A 200 -34.84 0.59 5.96
N ASP A 201 -35.28 0.59 7.22
CA ASP A 201 -34.97 1.62 8.21
C ASP A 201 -33.49 1.65 8.64
N SER A 202 -32.69 0.66 8.22
CA SER A 202 -31.25 0.60 8.52
C SER A 202 -30.41 1.42 7.55
N PHE A 203 -30.98 1.89 6.43
CA PHE A 203 -30.31 2.87 5.58
C PHE A 203 -30.24 4.22 6.32
N GLN A 204 -29.03 4.74 6.51
CA GLN A 204 -28.76 5.94 7.32
C GLN A 204 -28.87 7.26 6.53
N SER A 205 -29.20 7.18 5.24
CA SER A 205 -29.32 8.31 4.33
C SER A 205 -30.44 8.05 3.32
N GLU A 206 -30.62 9.00 2.39
CA GLU A 206 -31.64 8.90 1.34
C GLU A 206 -31.40 7.68 0.44
N THR A 207 -32.49 7.04 -0.01
CA THR A 207 -32.45 5.88 -0.90
C THR A 207 -33.41 6.08 -2.07
N ASN A 208 -33.17 5.39 -3.19
CA ASN A 208 -34.12 5.36 -4.31
C ASN A 208 -35.37 4.52 -4.00
N GLY A 209 -35.27 3.62 -3.03
CA GLY A 209 -36.35 2.78 -2.53
C GLY A 209 -35.82 1.74 -1.56
N CYS A 210 -36.58 0.66 -1.40
CA CYS A 210 -36.15 -0.50 -0.64
C CYS A 210 -36.62 -1.75 -1.38
N PHE A 211 -35.67 -2.55 -1.84
CA PHE A 211 -35.92 -3.67 -2.74
C PHE A 211 -35.37 -4.96 -2.16
N ASP A 212 -36.12 -6.05 -2.32
CA ASP A 212 -35.77 -7.36 -1.78
C ASP A 212 -34.63 -8.00 -2.56
N GLY A 213 -33.70 -8.62 -1.82
CA GLY A 213 -32.50 -9.28 -2.35
C GLY A 213 -31.30 -8.34 -2.42
N CYS A 214 -30.26 -8.62 -1.63
CA CYS A 214 -28.98 -7.91 -1.67
C CYS A 214 -27.90 -8.82 -1.09
N SER A 215 -27.10 -9.44 -1.95
CA SER A 215 -26.25 -10.62 -1.69
C SER A 215 -27.07 -11.85 -1.24
N GLN A 216 -27.91 -11.70 -0.21
CA GLN A 216 -28.80 -12.71 0.34
C GLN A 216 -30.26 -12.31 0.14
N SER A 217 -31.15 -13.30 -0.01
CA SER A 217 -32.58 -13.07 -0.27
C SER A 217 -33.32 -12.36 0.87
N ASN A 218 -32.82 -12.46 2.11
CA ASN A 218 -33.39 -11.83 3.30
C ASN A 218 -32.81 -10.43 3.61
N TYR A 219 -31.99 -9.88 2.71
CA TYR A 219 -31.47 -8.52 2.79
C TYR A 219 -32.17 -7.62 1.75
N LYS A 220 -32.01 -6.31 1.93
CA LYS A 220 -32.61 -5.26 1.12
C LYS A 220 -31.50 -4.38 0.55
N ARG A 221 -31.70 -3.91 -0.68
CA ARG A 221 -30.88 -2.90 -1.36
C ARG A 221 -31.65 -1.59 -1.52
N SER A 222 -30.93 -0.50 -1.66
CA SER A 222 -31.44 0.88 -1.72
C SER A 222 -31.91 1.31 -3.10
N ILE A 223 -31.58 0.56 -4.15
CA ILE A 223 -31.95 0.83 -5.54
C ILE A 223 -32.43 -0.44 -6.23
N SER A 224 -33.36 -0.33 -7.18
CA SER A 224 -33.85 -1.51 -7.90
C SER A 224 -32.74 -2.15 -8.73
N SER A 225 -31.88 -1.34 -9.35
CA SER A 225 -30.81 -1.75 -10.27
C SER A 225 -29.65 -0.74 -10.28
N GLY A 226 -28.67 -0.90 -9.38
CA GLY A 226 -27.41 -0.14 -9.38
C GLY A 226 -26.26 -0.89 -10.09
N ILE A 227 -25.11 -0.24 -10.24
CA ILE A 227 -23.88 -0.85 -10.79
C ILE A 227 -23.39 -2.03 -9.95
N MET A 228 -23.64 -2.02 -8.64
CA MET A 228 -23.36 -3.14 -7.74
C MET A 228 -24.30 -4.35 -7.95
N ARG A 229 -25.31 -4.21 -8.82
CA ARG A 229 -26.23 -5.30 -9.22
C ARG A 229 -26.02 -5.73 -10.67
N THR A 230 -25.73 -4.79 -11.57
CA THR A 230 -25.64 -5.03 -13.01
C THR A 230 -24.67 -4.05 -13.66
N LEU A 231 -23.82 -4.55 -14.58
CA LEU A 231 -22.92 -3.72 -15.38
C LEU A 231 -23.64 -2.85 -16.42
N SER A 232 -24.94 -3.07 -16.64
CA SER A 232 -25.76 -2.26 -17.56
C SER A 232 -26.24 -0.94 -16.96
N SER A 233 -26.16 -0.80 -15.63
CA SER A 233 -26.49 0.46 -14.96
C SER A 233 -25.31 1.45 -15.04
N ASN A 234 -25.64 2.73 -15.06
CA ASN A 234 -24.67 3.83 -15.05
C ASN A 234 -24.72 4.65 -13.75
N THR A 235 -25.32 4.12 -12.69
CA THR A 235 -25.45 4.75 -11.37
C THR A 235 -25.27 3.71 -10.27
N PHE A 236 -24.69 4.12 -9.13
CA PHE A 236 -24.69 3.30 -7.93
C PHE A 236 -26.02 3.37 -7.18
N GLY A 237 -26.75 4.48 -7.32
CA GLY A 237 -27.93 4.79 -6.53
C GLY A 237 -27.59 5.70 -5.35
N ILE A 238 -28.56 6.50 -4.90
CA ILE A 238 -28.34 7.64 -3.99
C ILE A 238 -27.60 7.23 -2.71
N PHE A 239 -27.97 6.08 -2.15
CA PHE A 239 -27.37 5.59 -0.91
C PHE A 239 -25.89 5.24 -1.09
N ASP A 240 -25.56 4.42 -2.09
CA ASP A 240 -24.19 4.00 -2.38
C ASP A 240 -23.32 5.18 -2.83
N GLU A 241 -23.89 6.10 -3.61
CA GLU A 241 -23.22 7.36 -4.00
C GLU A 241 -22.91 8.22 -2.76
N SER A 242 -23.79 8.24 -1.75
CA SER A 242 -23.55 8.94 -0.49
C SER A 242 -22.40 8.32 0.32
N LEU A 243 -22.28 6.98 0.33
CA LEU A 243 -21.19 6.27 0.99
C LEU A 243 -19.84 6.54 0.31
N ILE A 244 -19.82 6.53 -1.03
CA ILE A 244 -18.63 6.89 -1.81
C ILE A 244 -18.26 8.36 -1.56
N SER A 245 -19.25 9.27 -1.54
CA SER A 245 -19.01 10.71 -1.28
C SER A 245 -18.45 10.97 0.12
N GLU A 246 -18.95 10.27 1.15
CA GLU A 246 -18.40 10.30 2.51
C GLU A 246 -16.93 9.91 2.51
N ARG A 247 -16.59 8.86 1.75
CA ARG A 247 -15.21 8.37 1.63
C ARG A 247 -14.29 9.35 0.91
N ILE A 248 -14.71 9.92 -0.21
CA ILE A 248 -13.96 10.97 -0.93
C ILE A 248 -13.66 12.14 0.03
N SER A 249 -14.68 12.62 0.75
CA SER A 249 -14.54 13.74 1.70
C SER A 249 -13.60 13.41 2.87
N SER A 250 -13.69 12.18 3.40
CA SER A 250 -12.83 11.74 4.50
C SER A 250 -11.34 11.67 4.11
N HIS A 251 -11.05 11.38 2.84
CA HIS A 251 -9.68 11.30 2.32
C HIS A 251 -9.00 12.67 2.33
N GLN A 252 -9.70 13.72 1.87
CA GLN A 252 -9.19 15.10 1.83
C GLN A 252 -8.76 15.63 3.21
N SER A 253 -9.51 15.28 4.26
CA SER A 253 -9.30 15.82 5.61
C SER A 253 -7.93 15.49 6.23
N LYS A 254 -7.18 14.54 5.64
CA LYS A 254 -5.86 14.11 6.12
C LYS A 254 -4.70 14.97 5.61
N VAL A 255 -4.89 15.82 4.61
CA VAL A 255 -3.80 16.58 3.95
C VAL A 255 -4.08 18.08 4.03
N THR A 256 -3.35 18.80 4.89
CA THR A 256 -3.51 20.26 5.09
C THR A 256 -2.50 21.10 4.28
N ALA A 257 -1.87 20.54 3.25
CA ALA A 257 -0.79 21.20 2.50
C ALA A 257 -1.33 22.12 1.39
N SER A 258 -0.52 23.12 1.02
CA SER A 258 -0.85 24.08 -0.04
C SER A 258 -0.85 23.42 -1.42
N ALA A 259 -1.68 23.91 -2.34
CA ALA A 259 -1.76 23.39 -3.70
C ALA A 259 -0.42 23.54 -4.43
N ILE A 260 0.26 22.42 -4.68
CA ILE A 260 1.43 22.32 -5.56
C ILE A 260 0.93 21.86 -6.94
N SER A 261 1.43 22.48 -8.00
CA SER A 261 0.99 22.22 -9.38
C SER A 261 1.56 20.95 -10.00
N ASP A 262 2.66 20.45 -9.46
CA ASP A 262 3.39 19.31 -10.01
C ASP A 262 3.15 18.06 -9.15
N PRO A 263 3.13 16.85 -9.74
CA PRO A 263 3.11 15.60 -8.98
C PRO A 263 4.29 15.54 -8.00
N ARG A 264 4.00 15.18 -6.75
CA ARG A 264 5.02 14.93 -5.73
C ARG A 264 5.95 13.81 -6.17
N ASP A 265 7.25 14.10 -6.24
CA ASP A 265 8.28 13.07 -6.40
C ASP A 265 8.54 12.37 -5.06
N CYS A 266 8.01 11.15 -4.92
CA CYS A 266 8.21 10.29 -3.77
C CYS A 266 9.18 9.12 -4.05
N SER A 267 9.97 9.18 -5.13
CA SER A 267 10.91 8.12 -5.52
C SER A 267 11.98 7.80 -4.46
N GLN A 268 12.33 8.80 -3.64
CA GLN A 268 13.34 8.70 -2.58
C GLN A 268 12.73 8.46 -1.19
N GLU A 269 11.41 8.43 -1.08
CA GLU A 269 10.76 8.13 0.18
C GLU A 269 10.96 6.66 0.54
N LYS A 270 10.88 6.37 1.83
CA LYS A 270 11.03 5.01 2.35
C LYS A 270 9.76 4.59 3.07
N TYR A 271 9.39 3.33 2.89
CA TYR A 271 8.27 2.72 3.60
C TYR A 271 8.63 1.31 4.05
N TYR A 272 8.02 0.86 5.13
CA TYR A 272 8.09 -0.54 5.51
C TYR A 272 7.10 -1.34 4.66
N SER A 273 7.58 -2.43 4.06
CA SER A 273 6.77 -3.47 3.42
C SER A 273 6.79 -4.71 4.30
N ILE A 274 5.63 -5.07 4.84
CA ILE A 274 5.46 -6.19 5.75
C ILE A 274 4.59 -7.21 5.06
N THR A 275 5.17 -8.36 4.73
CA THR A 275 4.47 -9.44 4.06
C THR A 275 4.08 -10.50 5.09
N PHE A 276 2.81 -10.86 5.06
CA PHE A 276 2.24 -11.98 5.76
C PHE A 276 1.85 -13.06 4.76
N GLN A 277 1.76 -14.30 5.22
CA GLN A 277 1.04 -15.37 4.56
C GLN A 277 -0.24 -15.62 5.36
N LEU A 278 -1.39 -15.50 4.69
CA LEU A 278 -2.69 -15.89 5.22
C LEU A 278 -2.93 -17.36 4.89
N THR A 279 -3.27 -18.16 5.90
CA THR A 279 -3.63 -19.58 5.76
C THR A 279 -4.77 -19.93 6.70
N ASN A 280 -5.94 -20.30 6.17
CA ASN A 280 -7.17 -20.55 6.93
C ASN A 280 -7.55 -19.37 7.84
N GLY A 281 -7.42 -18.14 7.33
CA GLY A 281 -7.68 -16.92 8.09
C GLY A 281 -6.66 -16.58 9.18
N ILE A 282 -5.53 -17.31 9.25
CA ILE A 282 -4.45 -17.07 10.22
C ILE A 282 -3.27 -16.38 9.53
N PHE A 283 -2.84 -15.26 10.10
CA PHE A 283 -1.65 -14.53 9.64
C PHE A 283 -0.37 -15.19 10.14
N SER A 284 0.60 -15.32 9.25
CA SER A 284 1.99 -15.65 9.59
C SER A 284 2.93 -14.65 8.93
N LEU A 285 3.80 -14.02 9.71
CA LEU A 285 4.78 -13.09 9.16
C LEU A 285 5.79 -13.84 8.29
N THR A 286 5.98 -13.42 7.04
CA THR A 286 6.94 -14.03 6.12
C THR A 286 8.14 -13.13 5.84
N ASN A 287 7.93 -11.83 5.66
CA ASN A 287 8.99 -10.89 5.35
C ASN A 287 8.72 -9.49 5.93
N LYS A 288 9.78 -8.76 6.21
CA LYS A 288 9.75 -7.32 6.48
C LYS A 288 10.93 -6.69 5.76
N SER A 289 10.69 -5.63 5.00
CA SER A 289 11.74 -4.88 4.32
C SER A 289 11.45 -3.38 4.34
N ILE A 290 12.49 -2.59 4.15
CA ILE A 290 12.36 -1.16 3.83
C ILE A 290 12.49 -1.05 2.31
N GLU A 291 11.48 -0.47 1.69
CA GLU A 291 11.43 -0.23 0.26
C GLU A 291 11.52 1.27 -0.01
N SER A 292 11.94 1.64 -1.22
CA SER A 292 11.94 3.02 -1.70
C SER A 292 10.75 3.27 -2.62
N GLY A 293 10.25 4.50 -2.63
CA GLY A 293 9.16 4.95 -3.49
C GLY A 293 7.96 5.48 -2.71
N CYS A 294 6.91 5.79 -3.46
CA CYS A 294 5.64 6.27 -2.97
C CYS A 294 4.91 5.16 -2.23
N GLN A 295 4.65 5.32 -0.93
CA GLN A 295 3.98 4.29 -0.13
C GLN A 295 2.57 4.02 -0.67
N PRO A 296 2.26 2.80 -1.16
CA PRO A 296 0.90 2.44 -1.55
C PRO A 296 0.00 2.34 -0.32
N THR A 297 -1.32 2.51 -0.45
CA THR A 297 -2.23 2.16 0.66
C THR A 297 -2.45 0.65 0.74
N SER A 298 -3.03 0.18 1.84
CA SER A 298 -3.35 -1.25 2.04
C SER A 298 -4.83 -1.57 1.80
N GLY A 299 -5.58 -0.67 1.16
CA GLY A 299 -7.02 -0.85 0.89
C GLY A 299 -7.94 -0.42 2.02
N PHE A 300 -9.23 -0.71 1.85
CA PHE A 300 -10.30 -0.38 2.79
C PHE A 300 -11.09 -1.65 3.15
N GLY A 301 -11.57 -1.76 4.38
CA GLY A 301 -12.24 -2.96 4.82
C GLY A 301 -12.74 -2.97 6.26
N PRO A 302 -13.35 -4.09 6.68
CA PRO A 302 -13.90 -4.25 8.01
C PRO A 302 -12.85 -4.58 9.08
N SER A 303 -11.64 -4.97 8.69
CA SER A 303 -10.51 -5.17 9.63
C SER A 303 -9.73 -3.87 9.77
N SER A 304 -8.87 -3.77 10.79
CA SER A 304 -8.03 -2.59 10.98
C SER A 304 -6.61 -2.97 11.38
N TYR A 305 -5.67 -2.04 11.20
CA TYR A 305 -4.34 -2.15 11.74
C TYR A 305 -3.91 -0.87 12.45
N GLN A 306 -3.12 -1.02 13.50
CA GLN A 306 -2.60 0.05 14.33
C GLN A 306 -1.09 0.14 14.18
N ILE A 307 -0.60 1.36 14.02
CA ILE A 307 0.83 1.68 14.02
C ILE A 307 1.18 2.25 15.40
N ILE A 308 2.11 1.62 16.11
CA ILE A 308 2.38 1.90 17.54
C ILE A 308 3.82 2.36 17.73
N LYS A 309 4.00 3.40 18.55
CA LYS A 309 5.31 3.92 18.98
C LYS A 309 5.25 4.34 20.44
N ASN A 310 6.23 3.92 21.23
CA ASN A 310 6.30 4.14 22.67
C ASN A 310 4.99 3.76 23.39
N SER A 311 4.38 2.63 23.00
CA SER A 311 3.06 2.18 23.48
C SER A 311 1.87 3.11 23.17
N GLN A 312 2.04 4.10 22.29
CA GLN A 312 0.97 4.97 21.81
C GLN A 312 0.58 4.61 20.37
N VAL A 313 -0.72 4.55 20.10
CA VAL A 313 -1.26 4.36 18.74
C VAL A 313 -1.08 5.67 17.98
N LEU A 314 -0.21 5.66 16.96
CA LEU A 314 0.03 6.81 16.08
C LEU A 314 -1.10 6.97 15.07
N SER A 315 -1.56 5.86 14.51
CA SER A 315 -2.65 5.82 13.53
C SER A 315 -3.36 4.48 13.54
N THR A 316 -4.64 4.51 13.18
CA THR A 316 -5.45 3.32 12.88
C THR A 316 -5.94 3.44 11.44
N ASN A 317 -5.79 2.38 10.67
CA ASN A 317 -6.18 2.33 9.28
C ASN A 317 -7.00 1.06 9.04
N ASP A 318 -7.86 1.10 8.03
CA ASP A 318 -8.76 0.00 7.66
C ASP A 318 -8.06 -0.95 6.66
N ILE A 319 -8.48 -2.21 6.60
CA ILE A 319 -7.97 -3.22 5.66
C ILE A 319 -8.99 -4.36 5.45
N ASN A 320 -9.02 -4.98 4.26
CA ASN A 320 -9.79 -6.21 4.00
C ASN A 320 -8.92 -7.35 3.45
N PRO A 321 -8.20 -8.07 4.31
CA PRO A 321 -7.25 -9.09 3.85
C PRO A 321 -7.87 -10.46 3.61
N LEU A 322 -9.18 -10.62 3.85
CA LEU A 322 -9.80 -11.95 3.91
C LEU A 322 -10.61 -12.30 2.66
N ILE A 323 -11.07 -11.32 1.91
CA ILE A 323 -12.10 -11.52 0.89
C ILE A 323 -11.67 -10.93 -0.44
N ILE A 324 -11.76 -11.72 -1.51
CA ILE A 324 -11.74 -11.26 -2.90
C ILE A 324 -13.18 -11.13 -3.38
N PHE A 325 -13.54 -9.97 -3.93
CA PHE A 325 -14.78 -9.79 -4.69
C PHE A 325 -14.57 -10.23 -6.13
N THR A 326 -15.55 -10.92 -6.72
CA THR A 326 -15.50 -11.39 -8.11
C THR A 326 -16.82 -11.16 -8.80
N ASP A 327 -16.77 -10.68 -10.04
CA ASP A 327 -17.95 -10.36 -10.83
C ASP A 327 -17.98 -11.13 -12.17
N LEU A 328 -19.16 -11.58 -12.59
CA LEU A 328 -19.40 -12.14 -13.90
C LEU A 328 -20.71 -11.60 -14.46
N PRO A 329 -20.70 -10.81 -15.54
CA PRO A 329 -21.92 -10.56 -16.27
C PRO A 329 -22.44 -11.87 -16.85
N ASP A 330 -23.70 -12.20 -16.61
CA ASP A 330 -24.34 -13.36 -17.24
C ASP A 330 -24.39 -13.13 -18.77
N GLU A 331 -24.02 -14.14 -19.55
CA GLU A 331 -24.04 -14.05 -21.03
C GLU A 331 -25.45 -13.83 -21.59
N THR A 332 -26.49 -14.21 -20.82
CA THR A 332 -27.89 -14.22 -21.26
C THR A 332 -28.76 -13.18 -20.58
N SER A 333 -28.36 -12.71 -19.40
CA SER A 333 -29.05 -11.66 -18.66
C SER A 333 -28.05 -10.56 -18.31
N LEU A 334 -28.48 -9.30 -18.34
CA LEU A 334 -27.61 -8.20 -17.90
C LEU A 334 -27.37 -8.24 -16.37
N ASP A 335 -27.89 -9.23 -15.65
CA ASP A 335 -27.65 -9.39 -14.22
C ASP A 335 -26.21 -9.86 -13.99
N LEU A 336 -25.58 -9.35 -12.93
CA LEU A 336 -24.32 -9.89 -12.46
C LEU A 336 -24.57 -11.18 -11.68
N SER A 337 -23.65 -12.11 -11.81
CA SER A 337 -23.46 -13.24 -10.91
C SER A 337 -22.04 -13.21 -10.40
N GLY A 338 -21.83 -13.61 -9.16
CA GLY A 338 -20.49 -13.62 -8.60
C GLY A 338 -20.51 -14.10 -7.18
N GLU A 339 -19.31 -14.25 -6.64
CA GLU A 339 -19.10 -14.81 -5.32
C GLU A 339 -17.94 -14.10 -4.67
N THR A 340 -17.99 -13.98 -3.35
CA THR A 340 -16.80 -13.60 -2.61
C THR A 340 -16.00 -14.85 -2.31
N LEU A 341 -14.70 -14.80 -2.57
CA LEU A 341 -13.80 -15.90 -2.30
C LEU A 341 -12.97 -15.57 -1.06
N ASP A 342 -12.83 -16.54 -0.15
CA ASP A 342 -11.86 -16.44 0.94
C ASP A 342 -10.45 -16.43 0.33
N TYR A 343 -9.66 -15.43 0.68
CA TYR A 343 -8.29 -15.31 0.22
C TYR A 343 -7.34 -16.17 1.05
N GLU A 344 -6.40 -16.78 0.34
CA GLU A 344 -5.32 -17.59 0.89
C GLU A 344 -4.07 -17.26 0.07
N GLY A 345 -3.08 -16.63 0.69
CA GLY A 345 -1.96 -16.06 -0.07
C GLY A 345 -1.17 -15.00 0.70
N PRO A 346 -0.21 -14.36 0.02
CA PRO A 346 0.55 -13.26 0.59
C PRO A 346 -0.35 -12.03 0.83
N VAL A 347 -0.18 -11.36 1.96
CA VAL A 347 -0.82 -10.08 2.29
C VAL A 347 0.29 -9.07 2.57
N VAL A 348 0.31 -7.97 1.85
CA VAL A 348 1.30 -6.90 1.98
C VAL A 348 0.67 -5.72 2.69
N LEU A 349 1.27 -5.34 3.81
CA LEU A 349 0.96 -4.14 4.55
C LEU A 349 2.09 -3.13 4.38
N THR A 350 1.73 -1.88 4.13
CA THR A 350 2.68 -0.78 3.91
C THR A 350 2.47 0.33 4.94
N THR A 351 3.56 0.93 5.42
CA THR A 351 3.52 2.06 6.36
C THR A 351 4.73 2.96 6.16
N PRO A 352 4.66 4.29 6.43
CA PRO A 352 5.82 5.17 6.30
C PRO A 352 7.01 4.64 7.12
N ALA A 353 8.23 4.79 6.61
CA ALA A 353 9.45 4.40 7.32
C ALA A 353 9.84 5.43 8.41
N ILE A 354 8.90 5.73 9.30
CA ILE A 354 9.12 6.52 10.52
C ILE A 354 9.47 5.57 11.67
N PRO A 355 10.18 6.01 12.72
CA PRO A 355 10.50 5.13 13.84
C PRO A 355 9.21 4.63 14.51
N ILE A 356 8.93 3.32 14.39
CA ILE A 356 7.77 2.59 14.90
C ILE A 356 8.23 1.33 15.62
N ASP A 357 7.53 0.98 16.70
CA ASP A 357 7.91 -0.18 17.52
C ASP A 357 7.20 -1.44 17.05
N GLU A 358 5.91 -1.30 16.72
CA GLU A 358 4.99 -2.42 16.54
C GLU A 358 3.85 -2.07 15.59
N ILE A 359 3.39 -3.06 14.83
CA ILE A 359 2.12 -3.03 14.11
C ILE A 359 1.24 -4.17 14.58
N LYS A 360 -0.04 -3.86 14.83
CA LYS A 360 -1.07 -4.83 15.20
C LYS A 360 -2.19 -4.85 14.19
N ILE A 361 -2.68 -6.03 13.83
CA ILE A 361 -3.85 -6.22 12.97
C ILE A 361 -5.00 -6.76 13.81
N PHE A 362 -6.20 -6.23 13.60
CA PHE A 362 -7.43 -6.60 14.28
C PHE A 362 -8.51 -6.98 13.28
N ASP A 363 -9.33 -7.97 13.62
CA ASP A 363 -10.54 -8.27 12.84
C ASP A 363 -11.66 -7.25 13.07
N SER A 364 -12.81 -7.48 12.42
CA SER A 364 -14.00 -6.63 12.54
C SER A 364 -14.61 -6.58 13.94
N ASP A 365 -14.27 -7.56 14.79
CA ASP A 365 -14.75 -7.66 16.17
C ASP A 365 -13.71 -7.10 17.16
N SER A 366 -12.70 -6.36 16.65
CA SER A 366 -11.57 -5.79 17.39
C SER A 366 -10.69 -6.82 18.10
N LYS A 367 -10.69 -8.08 17.65
CA LYS A 367 -9.79 -9.11 18.15
C LYS A 367 -8.46 -9.03 17.43
N GLU A 368 -7.37 -8.98 18.20
CA GLU A 368 -6.01 -9.00 17.66
C GLU A 368 -5.74 -10.31 16.91
N LEU A 369 -5.34 -10.20 15.64
CA LEU A 369 -5.00 -11.31 14.76
C LEU A 369 -3.50 -11.59 14.77
N ILE A 370 -2.67 -10.54 14.72
CA ILE A 370 -1.21 -10.63 14.76
C ILE A 370 -0.60 -9.32 15.27
N SER A 371 0.56 -9.44 15.90
CA SER A 371 1.43 -8.32 16.23
C SER A 371 2.84 -8.54 15.69
N VAL A 372 3.44 -7.47 15.14
CA VAL A 372 4.76 -7.47 14.52
C VAL A 372 5.62 -6.38 15.14
N ASN A 373 6.69 -6.75 15.82
CA ASN A 373 7.73 -5.82 16.26
C ASN A 373 8.57 -5.38 15.05
N LEU A 374 8.91 -4.10 14.93
CA LEU A 374 9.66 -3.54 13.80
C LEU A 374 11.06 -3.05 14.16
N ASN A 375 11.45 -3.15 15.44
CA ASN A 375 12.79 -2.79 15.91
C ASN A 375 13.89 -3.73 15.39
N ASP A 376 13.51 -4.88 14.81
CA ASP A 376 14.41 -5.91 14.30
C ASP A 376 14.65 -5.84 12.79
N ILE A 377 14.01 -4.93 12.05
CA ILE A 377 14.11 -4.85 10.58
C ILE A 377 15.54 -4.62 10.09
N ASP A 378 16.32 -3.84 10.85
CA ASP A 378 17.74 -3.60 10.56
C ASP A 378 18.68 -4.55 11.32
N SER A 379 18.13 -5.44 12.14
CA SER A 379 18.93 -6.38 12.92
C SER A 379 19.46 -7.47 11.98
N ARG A 380 20.72 -7.32 11.56
CA ARG A 380 21.42 -8.35 10.79
C ARG A 380 21.36 -9.66 11.59
N PRO A 381 20.82 -10.76 11.03
CA PRO A 381 20.84 -12.04 11.72
C PRO A 381 22.30 -12.36 12.03
N CYS A 382 22.63 -12.58 13.31
CA CYS A 382 23.97 -13.00 13.68
C CYS A 382 24.28 -14.29 12.90
N LYS A 383 25.27 -14.23 11.99
CA LYS A 383 25.78 -15.44 11.34
C LYS A 383 26.23 -16.39 12.45
N LYS A 384 25.56 -17.53 12.55
CA LYS A 384 25.96 -18.62 13.45
C LYS A 384 27.26 -19.26 13.01
#